data_AF-A0A1J3K1F8-F1
#
_entry.id   AF-A0A1J3K1F8-F1
#
_cell.length_a   1.000
_cell.length_b   1.000
_cell.length_c   1.000
_cell.angle_alpha   90.00
_cell.angle_beta   90.00
_cell.angle_gamma   90.00
#
_symmetry.space_group_name_H-M   'P 1'
#
loop_
_entity.id
_entity.type
_entity.pdbx_description
1 polymer ?
#
loop_
_entity_poly.entity_id
_entity_poly.type
_entity_poly.pdbx_seq_one_letter_code
_entity_poly.pdbx_strand_id
1 'polypeptide(L)'
;VIIYNLWLNDEGIYELSFDDDDEDIRLRDGNAEDGKRVHQRTLDIRSHISYRLRHSLRAYASMLYLKKFKKFKIILRGVPV
;
A
#
# COMPACT_ATOMS: atom_id res chain seq x y z
N VAL A 1 -13.14 9.92 -11.31
CA VAL A 1 -12.38 9.23 -12.38
C VAL A 1 -12.50 7.74 -12.10
N ILE A 2 -12.90 6.94 -13.09
CA ILE A 2 -12.95 5.48 -12.97
C ILE A 2 -11.80 4.94 -13.82
N ILE A 3 -10.91 4.18 -13.21
CA ILE A 3 -9.79 3.51 -13.88
C ILE A 3 -10.08 2.01 -13.80
N TYR A 4 -9.96 1.32 -14.93
CA TYR A 4 -10.20 -0.12 -15.06
C TYR A 4 -9.13 -0.75 -15.94
N ASN A 5 -9.14 -2.10 -16.07
CA ASN A 5 -8.05 -2.87 -16.68
C ASN A 5 -6.70 -2.54 -16.02
N LEU A 6 -6.66 -2.71 -14.70
CA LEU A 6 -5.48 -2.40 -13.89
C LEU A 6 -4.27 -3.23 -14.32
N TRP A 7 -3.08 -2.66 -14.08
CA TRP A 7 -1.81 -3.29 -14.42
C TRP A 7 -1.62 -4.62 -13.69
N LEU A 8 -1.22 -5.64 -14.46
CA LEU A 8 -0.86 -6.96 -13.99
C LEU A 8 0.66 -7.12 -14.16
N ASN A 9 1.32 -7.79 -13.22
CA ASN A 9 2.70 -8.20 -13.40
C ASN A 9 2.80 -9.37 -14.40
N ASP A 10 4.03 -9.83 -14.65
CA ASP A 10 4.31 -10.94 -15.58
C ASP A 10 3.66 -12.27 -15.17
N GLU A 11 3.21 -12.39 -13.92
CA GLU A 11 2.53 -13.57 -13.36
C GLU A 11 1.00 -13.44 -13.43
N GLY A 12 0.47 -12.35 -13.98
CA GLY A 12 -0.96 -12.09 -14.04
C GLY A 12 -1.58 -11.69 -12.70
N ILE A 13 -0.78 -11.13 -11.78
CA ILE A 13 -1.20 -10.66 -10.46
C ILE A 13 -1.22 -9.13 -10.44
N TYR A 14 -2.25 -8.54 -9.84
CA TYR A 14 -2.32 -7.08 -9.68
C TYR A 14 -1.19 -6.56 -8.79
N GLU A 15 -0.50 -5.52 -9.24
CA GLU A 15 0.52 -4.84 -8.42
C GLU A 15 -0.09 -4.21 -7.16
N LEU A 16 -1.34 -3.73 -7.27
CA LEU A 16 -2.12 -3.22 -6.14
C LEU A 16 -2.88 -4.37 -5.47
N SER A 17 -2.63 -4.54 -4.17
CA SER A 17 -3.36 -5.45 -3.31
C SER A 17 -4.53 -4.73 -2.65
N PHE A 18 -5.70 -5.35 -2.76
CA PHE A 18 -6.94 -4.94 -2.11
C PHE A 18 -7.37 -5.90 -0.99
N ASP A 19 -6.65 -7.01 -0.80
CA ASP A 19 -7.06 -8.08 0.11
C ASP A 19 -6.19 -8.12 1.39
N ASP A 20 -5.02 -7.46 1.39
CA ASP A 20 -4.10 -7.48 2.54
C ASP A 20 -4.57 -6.65 3.74
N ASP A 21 -5.41 -5.64 3.50
CA ASP A 21 -5.92 -4.69 4.49
C ASP A 21 -7.24 -4.09 3.98
N ASP A 22 -8.32 -4.28 4.74
CA ASP A 22 -9.67 -3.85 4.36
C ASP A 22 -9.84 -2.34 4.28
N GLU A 23 -8.96 -1.59 4.93
CA GLU A 23 -8.97 -0.13 4.89
C GLU A 23 -7.95 0.37 3.87
N ASP A 24 -6.87 -0.35 3.55
CA ASP A 24 -5.78 0.16 2.69
C ASP A 24 -5.78 -0.38 1.24
N ILE A 25 -4.99 0.28 0.39
CA ILE A 25 -4.55 -0.26 -0.90
C ILE A 25 -3.03 -0.35 -0.79
N ARG A 26 -2.49 -1.56 -0.95
CA ARG A 26 -1.06 -1.83 -0.71
C ARG A 26 -0.34 -2.22 -1.99
N LEU A 27 0.96 -1.90 -2.07
CA LEU A 27 1.79 -2.47 -3.12
C LEU A 27 2.17 -3.90 -2.75
N ARG A 28 1.91 -4.85 -3.66
CA ARG A 28 2.40 -6.22 -3.50
C ARG A 28 3.92 -6.21 -3.49
N ASP A 29 4.46 -6.94 -2.53
CA ASP A 29 5.89 -7.13 -2.39
C ASP A 29 6.23 -8.41 -3.19
N GLY A 30 6.98 -8.31 -4.28
CA GLY A 30 7.29 -9.47 -5.15
C GLY A 30 8.00 -10.63 -4.42
N ASN A 31 8.49 -10.40 -3.21
CA ASN A 31 9.11 -11.40 -2.35
C ASN A 31 8.15 -12.04 -1.32
N ALA A 32 6.88 -11.64 -1.26
CA ALA A 32 5.91 -12.14 -0.27
C ALA A 32 5.23 -13.46 -0.71
N GLU A 33 5.15 -13.71 -2.01
CA GLU A 33 4.45 -14.86 -2.59
C GLU A 33 5.26 -16.16 -2.51
N ASP A 34 6.59 -16.05 -2.33
CA ASP A 34 7.45 -17.21 -2.16
C ASP A 34 7.29 -17.69 -0.70
N GLY A 35 6.37 -18.62 -0.45
CA GLY A 35 5.97 -19.19 0.85
C GLY A 35 7.07 -19.84 1.71
N LYS A 36 8.33 -19.49 1.44
CA LYS A 36 9.50 -19.74 2.27
C LYS A 36 9.45 -18.83 3.49
N ARG A 37 9.82 -19.38 4.65
CA ARG A 37 9.90 -18.67 5.94
C ARG A 37 10.45 -17.25 5.75
N VAL A 38 9.62 -16.25 6.02
CA VAL A 38 10.02 -14.84 6.01
C VAL A 38 11.23 -14.70 6.94
N HIS A 39 12.38 -14.35 6.37
CA HIS A 39 13.61 -14.19 7.13
C HIS A 39 13.46 -13.01 8.10
N GLN A 40 14.05 -13.10 9.30
CA GLN A 40 14.01 -12.01 10.30
C GLN A 40 14.38 -10.65 9.69
N ARG A 41 15.39 -10.64 8.83
CA ARG A 41 15.83 -9.45 8.10
C ARG A 41 14.74 -8.80 7.23
N THR A 42 13.85 -9.60 6.64
CA THR A 42 12.71 -9.09 5.85
C THR A 42 11.67 -8.45 6.77
N LEU A 43 11.40 -9.03 7.94
CA LEU A 43 10.52 -8.43 8.93
C LEU A 43 11.07 -7.10 9.44
N ASP A 44 12.38 -7.04 9.70
CA ASP A 44 13.05 -5.82 10.12
C ASP A 44 12.90 -4.73 9.05
N ILE A 45 13.14 -5.06 7.77
CA ILE A 45 12.92 -4.15 6.63
C ILE A 45 11.47 -3.64 6.59
N ARG A 46 10.50 -4.55 6.74
CA ARG A 46 9.07 -4.22 6.72
C ARG A 46 8.62 -3.35 7.90
N SER A 47 9.36 -3.41 9.01
CA SER A 47 9.10 -2.58 10.20
C SER A 47 9.52 -1.13 10.03
N HIS A 48 10.42 -0.82 9.09
CA HIS A 48 10.89 0.54 8.87
C HIS A 48 9.81 1.44 8.29
N ILE A 49 9.80 2.71 8.73
CA ILE A 49 8.86 3.72 8.26
C ILE A 49 8.92 3.92 6.74
N SER A 50 10.10 3.85 6.14
CA SER A 50 10.29 3.96 4.69
C SER A 50 9.53 2.89 3.91
N TYR A 51 9.53 1.65 4.42
CA TYR A 51 8.76 0.56 3.83
C TYR A 51 7.27 0.86 3.93
N ARG A 52 6.80 1.30 5.10
CA ARG A 52 5.39 1.65 5.30
C ARG A 52 4.92 2.74 4.35
N LEU A 53 5.70 3.82 4.20
CA LEU A 53 5.38 4.94 3.30
C LEU A 53 5.41 4.55 1.82
N ARG A 54 6.22 3.56 1.44
CA ARG A 54 6.27 3.04 0.08
C ARG A 54 5.09 2.11 -0.22
N HIS A 55 4.74 1.21 0.71
CA HIS A 55 3.83 0.09 0.44
C HIS A 55 2.38 0.32 0.89
N SER A 56 2.08 1.38 1.64
CA SER A 56 0.73 1.72 2.10
C SER A 56 0.29 3.03 1.45
N LEU A 57 -0.79 2.98 0.66
CA LEU A 57 -1.35 4.19 0.07
C LEU A 57 -1.88 5.13 1.16
N ARG A 58 -2.48 4.59 2.24
CA ARG A 58 -2.88 5.39 3.41
C ARG A 58 -1.71 6.13 4.03
N ALA A 59 -0.62 5.43 4.32
CA ALA A 59 0.55 6.03 4.94
C ALA A 59 1.16 7.12 4.04
N TYR A 60 1.27 6.85 2.74
CA TYR A 60 1.72 7.83 1.75
C TYR A 60 0.79 9.05 1.70
N ALA A 61 -0.52 8.84 1.59
CA ALA A 61 -1.52 9.90 1.53
C ALA A 61 -1.51 10.79 2.78
N SER A 62 -1.19 10.25 3.95
CA SER A 62 -1.10 11.01 5.21
C SER A 62 -0.01 12.10 5.19
N MET A 63 0.99 11.96 4.32
CA MET A 63 2.09 12.92 4.16
C MET A 63 2.14 13.60 2.78
N LEU A 64 1.15 13.35 1.94
CA LEU A 64 1.09 13.91 0.59
C LEU A 64 1.07 15.45 0.59
N TYR A 65 0.53 16.06 1.65
CA TYR A 65 0.46 17.50 1.82
C TYR A 65 1.16 17.92 3.12
N LEU A 66 2.11 18.87 3.00
CA LEU A 66 2.82 19.41 4.16
C LEU A 66 1.89 20.15 5.14
N LYS A 67 0.81 20.78 4.65
CA LYS A 67 -0.18 21.49 5.47
C LYS A 67 -1.57 20.93 5.21
N LYS A 68 -2.29 20.63 6.29
CA LYS A 68 -3.68 20.17 6.23
C LYS A 68 -4.60 21.30 5.78
N PHE A 69 -5.40 21.07 4.73
CA PHE A 69 -6.40 22.04 4.32
C PHE A 69 -7.68 21.90 5.16
N LYS A 70 -8.35 23.02 5.44
CA LYS A 70 -9.56 23.05 6.29
C LYS A 70 -10.78 22.37 5.68
N LYS A 71 -10.87 22.30 4.36
CA LYS A 71 -12.05 21.79 3.62
C LYS A 71 -11.72 20.61 2.69
N PHE A 72 -10.59 19.94 2.94
CA PHE A 72 -10.16 18.79 2.17
C PHE A 72 -9.97 17.60 3.11
N LYS A 73 -10.43 16.43 2.69
CA LYS A 73 -10.24 15.17 3.39
C LYS A 73 -9.90 14.12 2.35
N ILE A 74 -8.95 13.26 2.69
CA ILE A 74 -8.68 12.04 1.93
C ILE A 74 -9.43 10.92 2.64
N ILE A 75 -10.21 10.17 1.89
CA ILE A 75 -10.94 9.00 2.39
C ILE A 75 -10.50 7.84 1.49
N LEU A 76 -9.93 6.81 2.09
CA LEU A 76 -9.48 5.62 1.40
C LEU A 76 -10.32 4.43 1.88
N ARG A 77 -10.95 3.72 0.93
CA ARG A 77 -11.86 2.59 1.20
C ARG A 77 -12.95 2.92 2.23
N GLY A 78 -13.48 4.14 2.18
CA GLY A 78 -14.54 4.59 3.09
C GLY A 78 -14.05 5.11 4.45
N VAL A 79 -12.76 4.96 4.77
CA VAL A 79 -12.19 5.39 6.04
C VAL A 79 -11.31 6.64 5.84
N PRO A 80 -11.47 7.70 6.66
CA PRO A 80 -10.59 8.86 6.62
C PRO A 80 -9.11 8.46 6.80
N VAL A 81 -8.24 9.05 6.00
CA VAL A 81 -6.77 8.95 6.14
C VAL A 81 -6.26 9.89 7.23
#